data_AF-A0A165PL68-F1
#
_entry.id   AF-A0A165PL68-F1
#
_cell.length_a   1.000
_cell.length_b   1.000
_cell.length_c   1.000
_cell.angle_alpha   90.00
_cell.angle_beta   90.00
_cell.angle_gamma   90.00
#
_symmetry.space_group_name_H-M   'P 1'
#
loop_
_entity.id
_entity.type
_entity.pdbx_description
1 polymer ?
#
loop_
_entity_poly.entity_id
_entity_poly.type
_entity_poly.pdbx_seq_one_letter_code
_entity_poly.pdbx_strand_id
1 'polypeptide(L)'
;MSSPSTTSIIRIPFSSDVGYPDYNYQEIATILSSSAQITRAINPDLHLIAFSRSCYIDVMDWRTQECFSMSTQSEDLDELWNGIVGVRFCEAYILCVKTRSVELYPLPPLPISSASSTSAPRIRPVTSRAFPNTTFRGVSISHPQLRHDGSFPSWMVSFLAYDVLRGLFHYQVTIELPESGLPLLTVTLAGVHAMTSLVRSPSISALAAEISGRNTGRGFVSACCLGPEGKRGVWIERTRGSTKRSVMVFSATTPLGAPIRETTLWENELDPEGRFMVDGAEIDGRPVFEIGSYDLRGVS
;
A
#
# COMPACT_ATOMS: atom_id res chain seq x y z
N MET A 1 4.42 14.82 25.11
CA MET A 1 2.96 14.94 24.91
C MET A 1 2.71 14.93 23.41
N SER A 2 1.86 14.04 22.90
CA SER A 2 1.48 14.07 21.49
C SER A 2 0.63 15.31 21.23
N SER A 3 0.89 16.02 20.13
CA SER A 3 0.02 17.12 19.72
C SER A 3 -1.38 16.57 19.40
N PRO A 4 -2.45 17.25 19.85
CA PRO A 4 -3.79 16.89 19.43
C PRO A 4 -3.90 17.03 17.92
N SER A 5 -4.77 16.21 17.30
CA SER A 5 -5.06 16.28 15.88
C SER A 5 -6.55 16.39 15.63
N THR A 6 -6.89 17.08 14.55
CA THR A 6 -8.26 17.26 14.08
C THR A 6 -8.36 16.73 12.67
N THR A 7 -9.31 15.83 12.43
CA THR A 7 -9.60 15.29 11.10
C THR A 7 -11.02 15.71 10.71
N SER A 8 -11.16 16.44 9.62
CA SER A 8 -12.47 16.82 9.08
C SER A 8 -12.77 16.00 7.82
N ILE A 9 -13.97 15.40 7.78
CA ILE A 9 -14.48 14.67 6.62
C ILE A 9 -15.36 15.61 5.84
N ILE A 10 -14.97 15.87 4.60
CA ILE A 10 -15.65 16.83 3.73
C ILE A 10 -16.13 16.09 2.48
N ARG A 11 -17.41 16.28 2.13
CA ARG A 11 -17.99 15.81 0.88
C ARG A 11 -17.93 16.93 -0.14
N ILE A 12 -17.30 16.64 -1.28
CA ILE A 12 -17.22 17.55 -2.42
C ILE A 12 -18.09 16.95 -3.54
N PRO A 13 -19.23 17.57 -3.88
CA PRO A 13 -20.06 17.10 -4.97
C PRO A 13 -19.35 17.36 -6.31
N PHE A 14 -19.27 16.34 -7.16
CA PHE A 14 -18.83 16.50 -8.55
C PHE A 14 -20.06 16.43 -9.45
N SER A 15 -20.37 17.53 -10.15
CA SER A 15 -21.33 17.55 -11.25
C SER A 15 -20.57 17.40 -12.56
N SER A 16 -20.97 16.47 -13.42
CA SER A 16 -20.35 16.25 -14.74
C SER A 16 -20.44 17.46 -15.66
N ASP A 17 -21.43 18.33 -15.43
CA ASP A 17 -21.84 19.36 -16.38
C ASP A 17 -21.15 20.71 -16.13
N VAL A 18 -20.50 20.87 -14.97
CA VAL A 18 -19.79 22.10 -14.59
C VAL A 18 -18.32 21.72 -14.49
N GLY A 19 -17.51 22.11 -15.48
CA GLY A 19 -16.10 21.68 -15.64
C GLY A 19 -15.16 22.01 -14.47
N TYR A 20 -15.66 22.62 -13.39
CA TYR A 20 -15.02 22.75 -12.09
C TYR A 20 -16.03 22.49 -10.97
N PRO A 21 -15.64 21.85 -9.86
CA PRO A 21 -16.53 21.67 -8.72
C PRO A 21 -16.97 23.04 -8.21
N ASP A 22 -18.28 23.25 -8.15
CA ASP A 22 -18.85 24.36 -7.39
C ASP A 22 -18.34 24.21 -5.95
N TYR A 23 -17.82 25.29 -5.34
CA TYR A 23 -17.14 25.25 -4.02
C TYR A 23 -18.08 24.92 -2.84
N ASN A 24 -19.25 24.34 -3.11
CA ASN A 24 -20.23 23.87 -2.14
C ASN A 24 -19.76 22.56 -1.50
N TYR A 25 -18.66 22.61 -0.74
CA TYR A 25 -18.24 21.48 0.09
C TYR A 25 -19.09 21.39 1.35
N GLN A 26 -19.43 20.17 1.75
CA GLN A 26 -20.19 19.91 2.96
C GLN A 26 -19.30 19.21 3.98
N GLU A 27 -19.14 19.80 5.16
CA GLU A 27 -18.54 19.09 6.30
C GLU A 27 -19.51 18.01 6.79
N ILE A 28 -19.05 16.76 6.77
CA ILE A 28 -19.83 15.59 7.18
C ILE A 28 -19.56 15.23 8.65
N ALA A 29 -18.32 15.38 9.09
CA ALA A 29 -17.90 15.11 10.46
C ALA A 29 -16.58 15.81 10.77
N THR A 30 -16.38 16.16 12.05
CA THR A 30 -15.08 16.56 12.59
C THR A 30 -14.73 15.64 13.76
N ILE A 31 -13.53 15.07 13.70
CA ILE A 31 -13.01 14.09 14.65
C ILE A 31 -11.85 14.73 15.39
N LEU A 32 -11.92 14.69 16.72
CA LEU A 32 -10.88 15.21 17.61
C LEU A 32 -10.11 14.04 18.22
N SER A 33 -8.79 14.08 18.13
CA SER A 33 -7.91 13.06 18.68
C SER A 33 -6.83 13.67 19.56
N SER A 34 -6.52 12.99 20.66
CA SER A 34 -5.46 13.39 21.60
C SER A 34 -4.05 13.13 21.05
N SER A 35 -3.93 12.45 19.91
CA SER A 35 -2.66 12.13 19.27
C SER A 35 -2.73 12.32 17.76
N ALA A 36 -1.58 12.55 17.14
CA ALA A 36 -1.47 12.55 15.70
C ALA A 36 -1.75 11.15 15.14
N GLN A 37 -2.66 11.07 14.17
CA GLN A 37 -3.03 9.83 13.48
C GLN A 37 -2.99 10.07 11.98
N ILE A 38 -2.71 9.01 11.22
CA ILE A 38 -2.74 9.07 9.76
C ILE A 38 -4.02 8.40 9.30
N THR A 39 -4.87 9.13 8.58
CA THR A 39 -6.02 8.54 7.89
C THR A 39 -5.53 7.59 6.82
N ARG A 40 -5.96 6.33 6.88
CA ARG A 40 -5.56 5.29 5.93
C ARG A 40 -6.71 4.87 5.01
N ALA A 41 -7.94 4.80 5.52
CA ALA A 41 -9.10 4.43 4.73
C ALA A 41 -10.37 5.11 5.23
N ILE A 42 -11.33 5.28 4.32
CA ILE A 42 -12.68 5.78 4.58
C ILE A 42 -13.64 4.80 3.90
N ASN A 43 -14.67 4.35 4.61
CA ASN A 43 -15.81 3.61 4.10
C ASN A 43 -17.08 4.45 4.32
N PRO A 44 -17.52 5.21 3.30
CA PRO A 44 -18.70 6.08 3.40
C PRO A 44 -19.99 5.33 3.72
N ASP A 45 -20.14 4.10 3.22
CA ASP A 45 -21.37 3.31 3.31
C ASP A 45 -21.62 2.84 4.75
N LEU A 46 -20.55 2.42 5.43
CA LEU A 46 -20.58 2.04 6.85
C LEU A 46 -20.31 3.20 7.80
N HIS A 47 -20.04 4.39 7.28
CA HIS A 47 -19.64 5.57 8.05
C HIS A 47 -18.36 5.39 8.88
N LEU A 48 -17.42 4.58 8.38
CA LEU A 48 -16.20 4.21 9.10
C LEU A 48 -14.94 4.87 8.53
N ILE A 49 -14.09 5.38 9.40
CA ILE A 49 -12.73 5.83 9.07
C ILE A 49 -11.72 4.96 9.80
N ALA A 50 -10.65 4.57 9.10
CA ALA A 50 -9.52 3.87 9.68
C ALA A 50 -8.33 4.82 9.78
N PHE A 51 -7.82 4.98 11.00
CA PHE A 51 -6.56 5.63 11.27
C PHE A 51 -5.47 4.60 11.58
N SER A 52 -4.21 4.96 11.33
CA SER A 52 -3.07 4.22 11.85
C SER A 52 -2.22 5.09 12.76
N ARG A 53 -1.69 4.49 13.83
CA ARG A 53 -0.67 5.07 14.71
C ARG A 53 0.31 4.00 15.14
N SER A 54 1.60 4.17 14.84
CA SER A 54 2.63 3.16 15.13
C SER A 54 2.21 1.76 14.64
N CYS A 55 1.78 0.88 15.56
CA CYS A 55 1.30 -0.47 15.28
C CYS A 55 -0.16 -0.66 15.72
N TYR A 56 -0.97 0.40 15.67
CA TYR A 56 -2.39 0.37 15.97
C TYR A 56 -3.19 0.78 14.74
N ILE A 57 -4.32 0.12 14.54
CA ILE A 57 -5.39 0.56 13.65
C ILE A 57 -6.56 0.98 14.52
N ASP A 58 -7.00 2.22 14.37
CA ASP A 58 -8.19 2.74 15.04
C ASP A 58 -9.31 2.82 13.99
N VAL A 59 -10.36 2.03 14.16
CA VAL A 59 -11.57 2.05 13.33
C VAL A 59 -12.62 2.86 14.07
N MET A 60 -13.10 3.93 13.48
CA MET A 60 -14.03 4.84 14.11
C MET A 60 -15.27 5.03 13.26
N ASP A 61 -16.45 4.93 13.87
CA ASP A 61 -17.70 5.39 13.28
C ASP A 61 -17.78 6.91 13.49
N TRP A 62 -17.73 7.70 12.41
CA TRP A 62 -17.73 9.16 12.54
C TRP A 62 -19.10 9.73 12.89
N ARG A 63 -20.18 8.95 12.85
CA ARG A 63 -21.52 9.40 13.30
C ARG A 63 -21.68 9.22 14.79
N THR A 64 -21.32 8.06 15.32
CA THR A 64 -21.44 7.77 16.76
C THR A 64 -20.23 8.26 17.56
N GLN A 65 -19.11 8.55 16.86
CA GLN A 65 -17.80 8.86 17.44
C GLN A 65 -17.22 7.70 18.27
N GLU A 66 -17.78 6.49 18.13
CA GLU A 66 -17.25 5.29 18.76
C GLU A 66 -16.01 4.81 18.02
N CYS A 67 -14.98 4.41 18.77
CA CYS A 67 -13.70 4.02 18.22
C CYS A 67 -13.29 2.67 18.77
N PHE A 68 -12.84 1.79 17.88
CA PHE A 68 -12.24 0.51 18.18
C PHE A 68 -10.77 0.53 17.80
N SER A 69 -9.90 0.41 18.79
CA SER A 69 -8.46 0.30 18.58
C SER A 69 -8.03 -1.16 18.59
N MET A 70 -7.29 -1.59 17.56
CA MET A 70 -6.65 -2.89 17.52
C MET A 70 -5.14 -2.77 17.40
N SER A 71 -4.42 -3.56 18.21
CA SER A 71 -2.96 -3.65 18.13
C SER A 71 -2.56 -4.67 17.05
N THR A 72 -1.69 -4.24 16.15
CA THR A 72 -1.05 -5.05 15.10
C THR A 72 0.39 -5.41 15.45
N GLN A 73 0.80 -5.23 16.72
CA GLN A 73 2.16 -5.55 17.18
C GLN A 73 2.40 -7.06 17.13
N SER A 74 3.57 -7.43 16.61
CA SER A 74 4.17 -8.74 16.84
C SER A 74 5.10 -8.68 18.05
N GLU A 75 5.32 -9.82 18.68
CA GLU A 75 6.27 -9.97 19.79
C GLU A 75 7.72 -10.09 19.30
N ASP A 76 7.91 -10.27 17.99
CA ASP A 76 9.22 -10.29 17.35
C ASP A 76 9.83 -8.87 17.27
N LEU A 77 11.03 -8.72 17.82
CA LEU A 77 11.78 -7.46 17.81
C LEU A 77 12.18 -7.03 16.39
N ASP A 78 12.39 -7.98 15.48
CA ASP A 78 12.70 -7.70 14.08
C ASP A 78 11.48 -7.12 13.33
N GLU A 79 10.28 -7.32 13.87
CA GLU A 79 9.03 -6.75 13.37
C GLU A 79 8.73 -5.35 13.92
N LEU A 80 9.57 -4.78 14.80
CA LEU A 80 9.39 -3.43 15.32
C LEU A 80 9.41 -2.36 14.20
N TRP A 81 10.08 -2.67 13.09
CA TRP A 81 10.15 -1.83 11.90
C TRP A 81 9.03 -2.10 10.88
N ASN A 82 8.13 -3.05 11.18
CA ASN A 82 7.00 -3.43 10.34
C ASN A 82 5.80 -2.48 10.54
N GLY A 83 6.00 -1.20 10.25
CA GLY A 83 4.96 -0.17 10.42
C GLY A 83 3.84 -0.27 9.38
N ILE A 84 2.65 0.20 9.73
CA ILE A 84 1.49 0.25 8.82
C ILE A 84 1.72 1.33 7.76
N VAL A 85 1.70 0.94 6.48
CA VAL A 85 1.83 1.87 5.34
C VAL A 85 0.53 2.07 4.56
N GLY A 86 -0.43 1.15 4.68
CA GLY A 86 -1.74 1.27 4.06
C GLY A 86 -2.80 0.42 4.76
N VAL A 87 -4.05 0.84 4.66
CA VAL A 87 -5.22 0.11 5.15
C VAL A 87 -6.32 0.23 4.11
N ARG A 88 -7.12 -0.82 3.92
CA ARG A 88 -8.31 -0.80 3.06
C ARG A 88 -9.40 -1.65 3.70
N PHE A 89 -10.63 -1.14 3.71
CA PHE A 89 -11.82 -1.93 4.07
C PHE A 89 -12.17 -2.87 2.91
N CYS A 90 -12.42 -4.14 3.23
CA CYS A 90 -12.83 -5.20 2.31
C CYS A 90 -14.03 -5.93 2.94
N GLU A 91 -15.21 -5.32 2.89
CA GLU A 91 -16.42 -5.79 3.59
C GLU A 91 -16.17 -6.06 5.09
N ALA A 92 -16.32 -7.32 5.52
CA ALA A 92 -16.12 -7.80 6.87
C ALA A 92 -14.65 -7.89 7.29
N TYR A 93 -13.72 -7.41 6.47
CA TYR A 93 -12.29 -7.45 6.73
C TYR A 93 -11.60 -6.11 6.49
N ILE A 94 -10.41 -6.00 7.06
CA ILE A 94 -9.48 -4.91 6.87
C ILE A 94 -8.19 -5.49 6.30
N LEU A 95 -7.86 -5.10 5.07
CA LEU A 95 -6.56 -5.38 4.47
C LEU A 95 -5.55 -4.34 4.99
N CYS A 96 -4.55 -4.80 5.72
CA CYS A 96 -3.47 -4.00 6.28
C CYS A 96 -2.18 -4.29 5.52
N VAL A 97 -1.63 -3.27 4.87
CA VAL A 97 -0.30 -3.34 4.25
C VAL A 97 0.69 -2.69 5.20
N LYS A 98 1.66 -3.47 5.67
CA LYS A 98 2.79 -3.01 6.47
C LYS A 98 4.05 -2.91 5.60
N THR A 99 5.15 -2.41 6.15
CA THR A 99 6.40 -2.24 5.40
C THR A 99 6.95 -3.58 4.87
N ARG A 100 6.70 -4.70 5.57
CA ARG A 100 7.23 -6.03 5.24
C ARG A 100 6.17 -7.14 5.25
N SER A 101 4.88 -6.82 5.33
CA SER A 101 3.82 -7.82 5.24
C SER A 101 2.52 -7.22 4.70
N VAL A 102 1.64 -8.10 4.25
CA VAL A 102 0.22 -7.80 4.06
C VAL A 102 -0.60 -8.77 4.90
N GLU A 103 -1.54 -8.22 5.64
CA GLU A 103 -2.26 -8.91 6.71
C GLU A 103 -3.76 -8.63 6.58
N LEU A 104 -4.57 -9.65 6.84
CA LEU A 104 -6.02 -9.54 6.82
C LEU A 104 -6.56 -9.62 8.24
N TYR A 105 -7.27 -8.58 8.67
CA TYR A 105 -7.90 -8.50 9.98
C TYR A 105 -9.43 -8.57 9.85
N PRO A 106 -10.15 -9.14 10.82
CA PRO A 106 -11.61 -9.00 10.84
C PRO A 106 -11.99 -7.53 11.11
N LEU A 107 -13.05 -7.06 10.46
CA LEU A 107 -13.68 -5.79 10.83
C LEU A 107 -14.29 -5.95 12.23
N PRO A 108 -14.15 -4.96 13.14
CA PRO A 108 -14.83 -4.99 14.43
C PRO A 108 -16.35 -5.10 14.25
N PRO A 109 -17.07 -5.81 15.15
CA PRO A 109 -18.52 -5.92 15.06
C PRO A 109 -19.16 -4.54 15.12
N LEU A 110 -20.19 -4.33 14.31
CA LEU A 110 -20.97 -3.10 14.25
C LEU A 110 -22.32 -3.29 14.99
N PRO A 111 -22.81 -2.29 15.73
CA PRO A 111 -22.18 -1.00 16.03
C PRO A 111 -20.94 -1.17 16.93
N ILE A 112 -19.98 -0.26 16.78
CA ILE A 112 -18.72 -0.30 17.53
C ILE A 112 -19.02 -0.01 19.00
N SER A 113 -19.21 -1.05 19.81
CA SER A 113 -19.40 -0.81 21.24
C SER A 113 -18.09 -0.32 21.85
N SER A 114 -18.12 0.84 22.50
CA SER A 114 -17.00 1.33 23.30
C SER A 114 -16.78 0.42 24.51
N ALA A 115 -16.05 -0.68 24.31
CA ALA A 115 -15.60 -1.49 25.42
C ALA A 115 -14.65 -0.63 26.26
N SER A 116 -15.01 -0.36 27.50
CA SER A 116 -14.24 0.40 28.48
C SER A 116 -13.01 -0.38 28.97
N SER A 117 -12.31 -1.09 28.09
CA SER A 117 -11.05 -1.75 28.40
C SER A 117 -9.92 -0.73 28.27
N THR A 118 -9.17 -0.56 29.35
CA THR A 118 -8.00 0.33 29.42
C THR A 118 -6.86 -0.07 28.46
N SER A 119 -6.95 -1.25 27.84
CA SER A 119 -6.05 -1.70 26.78
C SER A 119 -6.82 -2.10 25.52
N ALA A 120 -6.29 -1.71 24.35
CA ALA A 120 -6.77 -2.14 23.05
C ALA A 120 -6.56 -3.67 22.91
N PRO A 121 -7.57 -4.44 22.47
CA PRO A 121 -7.40 -5.87 22.25
C PRO A 121 -6.31 -6.14 21.21
N ARG A 122 -5.47 -7.16 21.49
CA ARG A 122 -4.55 -7.73 20.50
C ARG A 122 -5.36 -8.63 19.58
N ILE A 123 -5.63 -8.17 18.36
CA ILE A 123 -6.28 -8.97 17.34
C ILE A 123 -5.19 -9.61 16.49
N ARG A 124 -5.23 -10.93 16.33
CA ARG A 124 -4.34 -11.62 15.40
C ARG A 124 -4.90 -11.50 13.98
N PRO A 125 -4.05 -11.29 12.96
CA PRO A 125 -4.51 -11.36 11.59
C PRO A 125 -5.04 -12.77 11.32
N VAL A 126 -6.11 -12.86 10.53
CA VAL A 126 -6.70 -14.14 10.11
C VAL A 126 -5.73 -14.88 9.19
N THR A 127 -5.00 -14.12 8.38
CA THR A 127 -3.98 -14.60 7.47
C THR A 127 -3.01 -13.46 7.15
N SER A 128 -1.77 -13.83 6.80
CA SER A 128 -0.67 -12.89 6.56
C SER A 128 0.26 -13.43 5.48
N ARG A 129 0.84 -12.52 4.71
CA ARG A 129 1.92 -12.79 3.77
C ARG A 129 3.07 -11.83 4.06
N ALA A 130 4.24 -12.39 4.38
CA ALA A 130 5.45 -11.62 4.59
C ALA A 130 6.21 -11.34 3.28
N PHE A 131 6.98 -10.27 3.29
CA PHE A 131 7.90 -9.86 2.24
C PHE A 131 9.30 -9.65 2.86
N PRO A 132 10.05 -10.74 3.12
CA PRO A 132 11.28 -10.67 3.92
C PRO A 132 12.34 -9.76 3.30
N ASN A 133 12.32 -9.62 1.98
CA ASN A 133 13.34 -8.93 1.20
C ASN A 133 12.94 -7.52 0.76
N THR A 134 11.78 -6.99 1.15
CA THR A 134 11.35 -5.63 0.76
C THR A 134 10.95 -4.84 1.97
N THR A 135 11.17 -3.52 1.96
CA THR A 135 10.69 -2.61 3.00
C THR A 135 9.97 -1.44 2.35
N PHE A 136 8.66 -1.60 2.17
CA PHE A 136 7.83 -0.59 1.53
C PHE A 136 7.79 0.70 2.34
N ARG A 137 7.94 1.84 1.66
CA ARG A 137 7.84 3.17 2.28
C ARG A 137 6.46 3.79 2.15
N GLY A 138 5.71 3.38 1.14
CA GLY A 138 4.34 3.79 0.93
C GLY A 138 3.66 2.84 -0.04
N VAL A 139 2.33 2.92 -0.05
CA VAL A 139 1.47 2.08 -0.86
C VAL A 139 0.24 2.86 -1.32
N SER A 140 -0.25 2.55 -2.51
CA SER A 140 -1.57 2.91 -2.97
C SER A 140 -2.36 1.64 -3.24
N ILE A 141 -3.52 1.49 -2.62
CA ILE A 141 -4.38 0.30 -2.72
C ILE A 141 -5.53 0.64 -3.69
N SER A 142 -6.01 -0.29 -4.50
CA SER A 142 -7.20 -0.11 -5.34
C SER A 142 -8.49 -0.22 -4.53
N HIS A 143 -9.64 0.01 -5.15
CA HIS A 143 -10.93 -0.36 -4.56
C HIS A 143 -11.10 -1.89 -4.63
N PRO A 144 -11.64 -2.54 -3.58
CA PRO A 144 -11.96 -3.97 -3.64
C PRO A 144 -13.05 -4.24 -4.68
N GLN A 145 -12.84 -5.27 -5.50
CA GLN A 145 -13.79 -5.69 -6.51
C GLN A 145 -14.29 -7.08 -6.17
N LEU A 146 -15.60 -7.22 -5.97
CA LEU A 146 -16.23 -8.52 -5.82
C LEU A 146 -16.17 -9.26 -7.17
N ARG A 147 -15.69 -10.49 -7.15
CA ARG A 147 -15.72 -11.40 -8.29
C ARG A 147 -16.59 -12.60 -7.95
N HIS A 148 -17.36 -13.01 -8.94
CA HIS A 148 -18.27 -14.15 -8.88
C HIS A 148 -17.76 -15.29 -9.77
N ASP A 149 -16.44 -15.40 -9.96
CA ASP A 149 -15.82 -16.31 -10.94
C ASP A 149 -15.52 -17.73 -10.42
N GLY A 150 -16.24 -18.16 -9.38
CA GLY A 150 -16.09 -19.50 -8.81
C GLY A 150 -17.26 -19.88 -7.89
N SER A 151 -17.09 -20.98 -7.16
CA SER A 151 -18.09 -21.48 -6.21
C SER A 151 -18.31 -20.57 -5.00
N PHE A 152 -17.36 -19.67 -4.71
CA PHE A 152 -17.36 -18.82 -3.52
C PHE A 152 -17.12 -17.35 -3.88
N PRO A 153 -17.66 -16.39 -3.11
CA PRO A 153 -17.37 -14.98 -3.32
C PRO A 153 -15.89 -14.70 -3.06
N SER A 154 -15.24 -14.02 -4.00
CA SER A 154 -13.85 -13.59 -3.86
C SER A 154 -13.73 -12.08 -4.05
N TRP A 155 -12.86 -11.46 -3.28
CA TRP A 155 -12.53 -10.05 -3.42
C TRP A 155 -11.16 -9.92 -4.05
N MET A 156 -11.08 -9.11 -5.10
CA MET A 156 -9.82 -8.75 -5.73
C MET A 156 -9.45 -7.33 -5.36
N VAL A 157 -8.23 -7.14 -4.89
CA VAL A 157 -7.65 -5.85 -4.54
C VAL A 157 -6.24 -5.80 -5.11
N SER A 158 -5.88 -4.72 -5.78
CA SER A 158 -4.49 -4.50 -6.17
C SER A 158 -3.84 -3.47 -5.24
N PHE A 159 -2.53 -3.55 -5.08
CA PHE A 159 -1.79 -2.46 -4.46
C PHE A 159 -0.45 -2.22 -5.18
N LEU A 160 -0.07 -0.95 -5.21
CA LEU A 160 1.17 -0.46 -5.75
C LEU A 160 2.01 0.03 -4.59
N ALA A 161 3.12 -0.64 -4.30
CA ALA A 161 4.01 -0.30 -3.19
C ALA A 161 5.41 0.01 -3.72
N TYR A 162 6.13 0.90 -3.04
CA TYR A 162 7.50 1.23 -3.42
C TYR A 162 8.50 1.05 -2.28
N ASP A 163 9.67 0.55 -2.66
CA ASP A 163 10.88 0.44 -1.86
C ASP A 163 11.92 1.38 -2.45
N VAL A 164 12.59 2.17 -1.60
CA VAL A 164 13.55 3.20 -2.05
C VAL A 164 14.76 2.59 -2.75
N LEU A 165 15.13 1.37 -2.39
CA LEU A 165 16.26 0.65 -2.97
C LEU A 165 15.83 -0.21 -4.15
N ARG A 166 14.67 -0.84 -4.08
CA ARG A 166 14.29 -1.85 -5.09
C ARG A 166 13.38 -1.33 -6.20
N GLY A 167 12.59 -0.29 -5.93
CA GLY A 167 11.71 0.33 -6.91
C GLY A 167 10.23 0.10 -6.62
N LEU A 168 9.42 -0.09 -7.65
CA LEU A 168 7.96 -0.18 -7.58
C LEU A 168 7.50 -1.63 -7.77
N PHE A 169 6.48 -2.03 -7.01
CA PHE A 169 5.90 -3.35 -7.05
C PHE A 169 4.38 -3.23 -7.15
N HIS A 170 3.79 -3.90 -8.13
CA HIS A 170 2.35 -4.06 -8.28
C HIS A 170 1.97 -5.47 -7.85
N TYR A 171 1.19 -5.58 -6.79
CA TYR A 171 0.66 -6.84 -6.29
C TYR A 171 -0.84 -6.90 -6.52
N GLN A 172 -1.33 -8.12 -6.79
CA GLN A 172 -2.74 -8.46 -6.76
C GLN A 172 -2.99 -9.34 -5.54
N VAL A 173 -4.06 -9.02 -4.82
CA VAL A 173 -4.52 -9.72 -3.63
C VAL A 173 -5.89 -10.30 -3.94
N THR A 174 -6.03 -11.61 -3.75
CA THR A 174 -7.30 -12.31 -3.80
C THR A 174 -7.65 -12.74 -2.39
N ILE A 175 -8.87 -12.39 -1.94
CA ILE A 175 -9.43 -12.83 -0.66
C ILE A 175 -10.60 -13.75 -0.98
N GLU A 176 -10.45 -15.03 -0.71
CA GLU A 176 -11.50 -16.03 -0.94
C GLU A 176 -12.21 -16.36 0.37
N LEU A 177 -13.53 -16.41 0.34
CA LEU A 177 -14.38 -16.67 1.50
C LEU A 177 -15.08 -18.02 1.35
N PRO A 178 -14.44 -19.14 1.75
CA PRO A 178 -15.07 -20.45 1.69
C PRO A 178 -16.29 -20.51 2.61
N GLU A 179 -17.34 -21.24 2.23
CA GLU A 179 -18.58 -21.40 3.02
C GLU A 179 -18.33 -21.88 4.45
N SER A 180 -17.32 -22.74 4.62
CA SER A 180 -16.85 -23.20 5.92
C SER A 180 -15.33 -23.07 5.97
N GLY A 181 -14.82 -22.03 6.62
CA GLY A 181 -13.39 -21.88 6.82
C GLY A 181 -12.95 -20.48 7.18
N LEU A 182 -11.64 -20.32 7.30
CA LEU A 182 -11.01 -19.01 7.39
C LEU A 182 -10.81 -18.45 5.98
N PRO A 183 -10.88 -17.11 5.80
CA PRO A 183 -10.56 -16.47 4.54
C PRO A 183 -9.15 -16.84 4.08
N LEU A 184 -9.03 -17.19 2.81
CA LEU A 184 -7.74 -17.42 2.16
C LEU A 184 -7.25 -16.11 1.54
N LEU A 185 -6.00 -15.75 1.80
CA LEU A 185 -5.34 -14.57 1.25
C LEU A 185 -4.23 -15.01 0.31
N THR A 186 -4.43 -14.79 -0.99
CA THR A 186 -3.43 -15.04 -2.02
C THR A 186 -2.87 -13.72 -2.50
N VAL A 187 -1.54 -13.63 -2.58
CA VAL A 187 -0.85 -12.40 -2.98
C VAL A 187 0.11 -12.74 -4.12
N THR A 188 -0.17 -12.19 -5.29
CA THR A 188 0.59 -12.45 -6.51
C THR A 188 1.29 -11.17 -6.96
N LEU A 189 2.57 -11.28 -7.31
CA LEU A 189 3.30 -10.17 -7.90
C LEU A 189 2.88 -10.02 -9.37
N ALA A 190 2.17 -8.94 -9.68
CA ALA A 190 1.66 -8.68 -11.03
C ALA A 190 2.71 -7.95 -11.89
N GLY A 191 3.52 -7.08 -11.29
CA GLY A 191 4.62 -6.45 -12.02
C GLY A 191 5.61 -5.65 -11.17
N VAL A 192 6.76 -5.33 -11.76
CA VAL A 192 7.87 -4.64 -11.11
C VAL A 192 8.46 -3.55 -12.00
N HIS A 193 8.78 -2.41 -11.39
CA HIS A 193 9.66 -1.39 -11.97
C HIS A 193 10.94 -1.32 -11.12
N ALA A 194 12.01 -1.98 -11.56
CA ALA A 194 13.26 -2.03 -10.83
C ALA A 194 14.05 -0.72 -10.97
N MET A 195 14.41 -0.09 -9.83
CA MET A 195 15.21 1.14 -9.82
C MET A 195 16.72 0.89 -9.69
N THR A 196 17.09 -0.29 -9.19
CA THR A 196 18.48 -0.76 -9.16
C THR A 196 18.78 -1.63 -10.36
N SER A 197 19.99 -1.46 -10.91
CA SER A 197 20.47 -2.24 -12.06
C SER A 197 20.87 -3.68 -11.72
N LEU A 198 20.44 -4.21 -10.56
CA LEU A 198 20.84 -5.53 -10.05
C LEU A 198 20.51 -6.69 -11.02
N VAL A 199 19.68 -6.45 -12.04
CA VAL A 199 19.13 -7.49 -12.90
C VAL A 199 19.88 -7.67 -14.24
N ARG A 200 20.89 -6.86 -14.59
CA ARG A 200 21.43 -6.90 -15.98
C ARG A 200 22.90 -7.28 -16.21
N SER A 201 23.74 -7.57 -15.20
CA SER A 201 25.08 -8.10 -15.51
C SER A 201 25.74 -8.87 -14.35
N PRO A 202 26.13 -10.14 -14.53
CA PRO A 202 26.96 -10.90 -13.59
C PRO A 202 28.45 -10.54 -13.73
N SER A 203 28.78 -9.31 -14.10
CA SER A 203 30.19 -8.92 -14.24
C SER A 203 30.75 -8.48 -12.89
N ILE A 204 31.98 -8.91 -12.59
CA ILE A 204 32.79 -8.41 -11.47
C ILE A 204 32.86 -6.87 -11.47
N SER A 205 32.69 -6.25 -12.64
CA SER A 205 32.59 -4.80 -12.83
C SER A 205 31.32 -4.17 -12.24
N ALA A 206 30.17 -4.87 -12.27
CA ALA A 206 28.93 -4.40 -11.65
C ALA A 206 29.02 -4.42 -10.11
N LEU A 207 29.58 -5.49 -9.55
CA LEU A 207 29.85 -5.61 -8.11
C LEU A 207 30.91 -4.60 -7.65
N ALA A 208 31.97 -4.39 -8.44
CA ALA A 208 32.97 -3.37 -8.16
C ALA A 208 32.39 -1.94 -8.26
N ALA A 209 31.44 -1.68 -9.17
CA ALA A 209 30.74 -0.40 -9.25
C ALA A 209 29.82 -0.14 -8.04
N GLU A 210 29.18 -1.20 -7.53
CA GLU A 210 28.40 -1.18 -6.29
C GLU A 210 29.27 -0.90 -5.06
N ILE A 211 30.38 -1.64 -4.90
CA ILE A 211 31.36 -1.45 -3.82
C ILE A 211 32.05 -0.07 -3.91
N SER A 212 32.26 0.45 -5.12
CA SER A 212 32.85 1.78 -5.34
C SER A 212 31.87 2.96 -5.16
N GLY A 213 30.61 2.71 -4.78
CA GLY A 213 29.59 3.76 -4.65
C GLY A 213 29.16 4.41 -5.98
N ARG A 214 29.68 3.92 -7.10
CA ARG A 214 29.27 4.26 -8.47
C ARG A 214 27.99 3.51 -8.84
N ASN A 215 26.98 3.58 -7.98
CA ASN A 215 25.64 3.12 -8.32
C ASN A 215 25.12 3.94 -9.50
N THR A 216 25.03 3.30 -10.67
CA THR A 216 24.30 3.73 -11.88
C THR A 216 22.78 3.72 -11.69
N GLY A 217 22.30 3.78 -10.44
CA GLY A 217 20.89 3.71 -10.10
C GLY A 217 20.10 4.83 -10.77
N ARG A 218 18.97 4.46 -11.39
CA ARG A 218 18.11 5.40 -12.14
C ARG A 218 17.55 6.50 -11.25
N GLY A 219 17.44 6.27 -9.94
CA GLY A 219 16.77 7.17 -9.01
C GLY A 219 16.10 6.42 -7.88
N PHE A 220 15.04 6.99 -7.32
CA PHE A 220 14.12 6.30 -6.43
C PHE A 220 12.68 6.78 -6.66
N VAL A 221 11.70 5.93 -6.34
CA VAL A 221 10.29 6.30 -6.30
C VAL A 221 10.00 7.05 -5.01
N SER A 222 9.39 8.21 -5.11
CA SER A 222 9.07 9.08 -3.97
C SER A 222 7.61 9.00 -3.53
N ALA A 223 6.71 8.74 -4.48
CA ALA A 223 5.28 8.56 -4.25
C ALA A 223 4.68 7.76 -5.39
N CYS A 224 3.56 7.08 -5.14
CA CYS A 224 2.79 6.39 -6.17
C CYS A 224 1.29 6.45 -5.85
N CYS A 225 0.48 6.30 -6.88
CA CYS A 225 -0.97 6.25 -6.82
C CYS A 225 -1.47 5.19 -7.81
N LEU A 226 -2.44 4.40 -7.39
CA LEU A 226 -3.09 3.37 -8.17
C LEU A 226 -4.57 3.76 -8.33
N GLY A 227 -5.08 3.66 -9.56
CA GLY A 227 -6.49 3.89 -9.86
C GLY A 227 -7.39 2.90 -9.11
N PRO A 228 -8.68 3.25 -8.92
CA PRO A 228 -9.61 2.44 -8.13
C PRO A 228 -9.81 1.04 -8.72
N GLU A 229 -9.65 0.86 -10.03
CA GLU A 229 -9.75 -0.45 -10.68
C GLU A 229 -8.46 -1.28 -10.60
N GLY A 230 -7.36 -0.75 -10.06
CA GLY A 230 -6.07 -1.45 -9.99
C GLY A 230 -5.35 -1.60 -11.33
N LYS A 231 -5.89 -1.02 -12.42
CA LYS A 231 -5.41 -1.24 -13.80
C LYS A 231 -4.50 -0.14 -14.35
N ARG A 232 -4.41 0.99 -13.68
CA ARG A 232 -3.63 2.16 -14.11
C ARG A 232 -3.07 2.83 -12.88
N GLY A 233 -1.94 3.50 -13.01
CA GLY A 233 -1.39 4.26 -11.92
C GLY A 233 -0.35 5.27 -12.37
N VAL A 234 0.12 6.02 -11.38
CA VAL A 234 1.08 7.09 -11.53
C VAL A 234 2.14 6.94 -10.44
N TRP A 235 3.38 7.26 -10.73
CA TRP A 235 4.39 7.42 -9.70
C TRP A 235 5.35 8.57 -10.02
N ILE A 236 6.06 9.01 -9.00
CA ILE A 236 7.03 10.10 -9.11
C ILE A 236 8.41 9.53 -8.85
N GLU A 237 9.24 9.54 -9.88
CA GLU A 237 10.66 9.20 -9.79
C GLU A 237 11.49 10.45 -9.56
N ARG A 238 12.56 10.30 -8.77
CA ARG A 238 13.62 11.30 -8.69
C ARG A 238 14.92 10.68 -9.17
N THR A 239 15.54 11.29 -10.18
CA THR A 239 16.84 10.84 -10.70
C THR A 239 17.94 11.06 -9.66
N ARG A 240 18.81 10.06 -9.47
CA ARG A 240 19.94 10.15 -8.53
C ARG A 240 20.86 11.30 -8.92
N GLY A 241 21.29 12.10 -7.94
CA GLY A 241 22.14 13.27 -8.19
C GLY A 241 21.44 14.44 -8.87
N SER A 242 20.12 14.35 -9.09
CA SER A 242 19.32 15.44 -9.65
C SER A 242 18.20 15.84 -8.68
N THR A 243 17.73 17.07 -8.84
CA THR A 243 16.49 17.54 -8.23
C THR A 243 15.30 17.40 -9.19
N LYS A 244 15.54 16.91 -10.40
CA LYS A 244 14.50 16.59 -11.37
C LYS A 244 13.64 15.43 -10.87
N ARG A 245 12.33 15.61 -10.97
CA ARG A 245 11.32 14.58 -10.73
C ARG A 245 10.52 14.35 -12.00
N SER A 246 10.26 13.10 -12.32
CA SER A 246 9.46 12.72 -13.47
C SER A 246 8.20 12.02 -12.99
N VAL A 247 7.05 12.48 -13.48
CA VAL A 247 5.75 11.85 -13.26
C VAL A 247 5.58 10.81 -14.35
N MET A 248 5.48 9.56 -13.93
CA MET A 248 5.37 8.39 -14.78
C MET A 248 3.95 7.85 -14.68
N VAL A 249 3.38 7.43 -15.80
CA VAL A 249 2.07 6.73 -15.83
C VAL A 249 2.25 5.35 -16.42
N PHE A 250 1.43 4.39 -15.97
CA PHE A 250 1.37 3.05 -16.54
C PHE A 250 -0.06 2.55 -16.67
N SER A 251 -0.20 1.54 -17.53
CA SER A 251 -1.37 0.67 -17.62
C SER A 251 -0.96 -0.76 -17.32
N ALA A 252 -1.59 -1.38 -16.33
CA ALA A 252 -1.45 -2.80 -16.00
C ALA A 252 -2.36 -3.69 -16.87
N THR A 253 -2.92 -3.16 -17.96
CA THR A 253 -3.82 -3.90 -18.87
C THR A 253 -3.12 -4.93 -19.75
N THR A 254 -1.79 -5.00 -19.73
CA THR A 254 -1.08 -6.09 -20.40
C THR A 254 -1.51 -7.40 -19.74
N PRO A 255 -2.15 -8.33 -20.47
CA PRO A 255 -2.64 -9.57 -19.89
C PRO A 255 -1.50 -10.26 -19.15
N LEU A 256 -1.74 -10.68 -17.92
CA LEU A 256 -0.87 -11.64 -17.24
C LEU A 256 -0.63 -12.79 -18.21
N GLY A 257 0.58 -12.86 -18.78
CA GLY A 257 0.97 -13.90 -19.69
C GLY A 257 1.00 -15.21 -18.92
N ALA A 258 -0.07 -16.00 -19.06
CA ALA A 258 -0.30 -17.29 -18.41
C ALA A 258 -0.27 -17.24 -16.86
N PRO A 259 -1.03 -18.14 -16.19
CA PRO A 259 -0.81 -18.37 -14.77
C PRO A 259 0.63 -18.88 -14.61
N ILE A 260 1.50 -18.02 -14.10
CA ILE A 260 2.74 -18.46 -13.46
C ILE A 260 2.26 -19.41 -12.37
N ARG A 261 2.57 -20.71 -12.54
CA ARG A 261 2.29 -21.72 -11.52
C ARG A 261 2.76 -21.16 -10.19
N GLU A 262 1.88 -21.19 -9.18
CA GLU A 262 2.26 -21.00 -7.79
C GLU A 262 3.44 -21.92 -7.50
N THR A 263 4.62 -21.36 -7.68
CA THR A 263 5.86 -22.03 -7.37
C THR A 263 6.13 -21.50 -5.99
N THR A 264 5.87 -22.33 -5.00
CA THR A 264 6.15 -22.16 -3.57
C THR A 264 7.65 -22.01 -3.27
N LEU A 265 8.44 -21.52 -4.22
CA LEU A 265 9.89 -21.34 -4.15
C LEU A 265 10.22 -19.87 -3.88
N TRP A 266 9.82 -19.38 -2.71
CA TRP A 266 10.42 -18.17 -2.12
C TRP A 266 11.29 -18.50 -0.91
N GLU A 267 11.37 -19.78 -0.53
CA GLU A 267 12.43 -20.28 0.35
C GLU A 267 13.71 -20.45 -0.47
N ASN A 268 14.47 -19.36 -0.59
CA ASN A 268 15.92 -19.36 -0.80
C ASN A 268 16.50 -20.12 -2.01
N GLU A 269 15.76 -20.44 -3.06
CA GLU A 269 16.40 -20.78 -4.34
C GLU A 269 16.76 -19.50 -5.07
N LEU A 270 17.90 -18.93 -4.66
CA LEU A 270 18.77 -18.26 -5.58
C LEU A 270 18.87 -19.14 -6.84
N ASP A 271 18.80 -18.55 -8.02
CA ASP A 271 19.23 -19.30 -9.21
C ASP A 271 20.68 -19.81 -9.00
N PRO A 272 21.19 -20.75 -9.81
CA PRO A 272 22.57 -21.24 -9.67
C PRO A 272 23.65 -20.14 -9.66
N GLU A 273 23.28 -18.88 -9.97
CA GLU A 273 24.14 -17.70 -10.00
C GLU A 273 23.88 -16.70 -8.85
N GLY A 274 23.03 -17.01 -7.86
CA GLY A 274 22.79 -16.10 -6.74
C GLY A 274 21.76 -14.99 -7.02
N ARG A 275 20.93 -15.11 -8.06
CA ARG A 275 19.98 -14.05 -8.45
C ARG A 275 18.60 -14.25 -7.85
N PHE A 276 17.95 -13.13 -7.53
CA PHE A 276 16.53 -13.10 -7.17
C PHE A 276 15.68 -13.21 -8.43
N MET A 277 15.02 -14.35 -8.64
CA MET A 277 13.99 -14.53 -9.65
C MET A 277 12.75 -13.75 -9.22
N VAL A 278 12.53 -12.57 -9.81
CA VAL A 278 11.32 -11.78 -9.59
C VAL A 278 10.38 -12.05 -10.76
N ASP A 279 9.49 -13.02 -10.59
CA ASP A 279 8.60 -13.51 -11.66
C ASP A 279 7.37 -12.61 -11.85
N GLY A 280 7.61 -11.35 -12.24
CA GLY A 280 6.57 -10.35 -12.49
C GLY A 280 6.81 -9.58 -13.79
N ALA A 281 5.74 -9.17 -14.48
CA ALA A 281 5.86 -8.37 -15.69
C ALA A 281 6.53 -7.02 -15.40
N GLU A 282 7.32 -6.49 -16.34
CA GLU A 282 7.87 -5.14 -16.19
C GLU A 282 6.72 -4.10 -16.20
N ILE A 283 6.68 -3.20 -15.21
CA ILE A 283 5.76 -2.07 -15.24
C ILE A 283 6.32 -1.03 -16.21
N ASP A 284 5.74 -1.00 -17.42
CA ASP A 284 6.09 -0.04 -18.47
C ASP A 284 5.57 1.36 -18.13
N GLY A 285 6.49 2.23 -17.72
CA GLY A 285 6.22 3.61 -17.36
C GLY A 285 6.49 4.58 -18.48
N ARG A 286 5.55 5.50 -18.71
CA ARG A 286 5.72 6.60 -19.66
C ARG A 286 5.82 7.93 -18.91
N PRO A 287 6.88 8.72 -19.11
CA PRO A 287 6.96 10.05 -18.52
C PRO A 287 5.91 10.95 -19.18
N VAL A 288 5.07 11.59 -18.37
CA VAL A 288 4.06 12.55 -18.83
C VAL A 288 4.37 13.98 -18.41
N PHE A 289 5.19 14.15 -17.38
CA PHE A 289 5.55 15.45 -16.85
C PHE A 289 6.90 15.39 -16.14
N GLU A 290 7.66 16.48 -16.20
CA GLU A 290 8.93 16.61 -15.51
C GLU A 290 9.01 17.95 -14.80
N ILE A 291 9.50 17.94 -13.56
CA ILE A 291 9.65 19.14 -12.73
C ILE A 291 11.04 19.18 -12.11
N GLY A 292 11.73 20.31 -12.25
CA GLY A 292 12.95 20.58 -11.50
C GLY A 292 12.59 21.22 -10.16
N SER A 293 12.88 20.57 -9.03
CA SER A 293 12.77 21.25 -7.74
C SER A 293 14.07 22.02 -7.47
N TYR A 294 14.09 23.33 -7.63
CA TYR A 294 15.22 24.13 -7.15
C TYR A 294 15.09 24.32 -5.63
N ASP A 295 16.22 24.30 -4.92
CA ASP A 295 16.23 24.66 -3.50
C ASP A 295 15.85 26.14 -3.38
N LEU A 296 14.71 26.45 -2.77
CA LEU A 296 14.22 27.83 -2.60
C LEU A 296 15.07 28.65 -1.61
N ARG A 297 16.24 28.16 -1.20
CA ARG A 297 17.16 28.79 -0.24
C ARG A 297 18.05 29.88 -0.85
N GLY A 298 17.65 30.51 -1.95
CA GLY A 298 18.55 31.37 -2.71
C GLY A 298 17.89 32.57 -3.38
N VAL A 299 17.04 33.30 -2.65
CA VAL A 299 16.78 34.71 -2.97
C VAL A 299 16.78 35.48 -1.64
N SER A 300 17.98 35.89 -1.21
CA SER A 300 18.21 36.88 -0.15
C SER A 300 19.14 37.94 -0.69
#